data_AF-A0A1B6J4S7-F1
#
_entry.id   AF-A0A1B6J4S7-F1
#
_cell.length_a   1.000
_cell.length_b   1.000
_cell.length_c   1.000
_cell.angle_alpha   90.00
_cell.angle_beta   90.00
_cell.angle_gamma   90.00
#
_symmetry.space_group_name_H-M   'P 1'
#
loop_
_entity.id
_entity.type
_entity.pdbx_description
1 polymer ?
#
loop_
_entity_poly.entity_id
_entity_poly.type
_entity_poly.pdbx_seq_one_letter_code
_entity_poly.pdbx_strand_id
1 'polypeptide(L)'
;GNIKHLERRDTCIQLDFDNLSEEMISRAVSEIINNPKYRDNMRKLSLQFRDRPMTALQSAVYWTEYVIRHHGAPHLQPASVHLPFYQYLLLDVIAVFIVSLVVLAYAIYYIISRILAALKCNPDGRYP
;
A
#
# COMPACT_ATOMS: atom_id res chain seq x y z
N GLY A 1 -5.51 -6.33 6.41
CA GLY A 1 -4.30 -7.17 6.23
C GLY A 1 -4.71 -8.62 6.24
N ASN A 2 -4.04 -9.48 5.47
CA ASN A 2 -4.44 -10.88 5.27
C ASN A 2 -4.62 -11.65 6.58
N ILE A 3 -3.77 -11.40 7.59
CA ILE A 3 -3.83 -12.05 8.90
C ILE A 3 -5.13 -11.73 9.65
N LYS A 4 -5.57 -10.46 9.66
CA LYS A 4 -6.84 -10.07 10.30
C LYS A 4 -8.05 -10.80 9.69
N HIS A 5 -7.99 -11.18 8.41
CA HIS A 5 -9.04 -11.97 7.78
C HIS A 5 -9.01 -13.44 8.22
N LEU A 6 -7.82 -14.00 8.44
CA LEU A 6 -7.64 -15.38 8.91
C LEU A 6 -8.00 -15.52 10.40
N GLU A 7 -7.69 -14.51 11.20
CA GLU A 7 -8.06 -14.43 12.62
C GLU A 7 -9.57 -14.30 12.79
N ARG A 8 -10.25 -13.45 12.00
CA ARG A 8 -11.73 -13.37 11.96
C ARG A 8 -12.42 -14.68 11.56
N ARG A 9 -11.71 -15.56 10.87
CA ARG A 9 -12.18 -16.91 10.50
C ARG A 9 -11.77 -17.97 11.52
N ASP A 10 -11.14 -17.55 12.62
CA ASP A 10 -10.63 -18.42 13.67
C ASP A 10 -9.72 -19.54 13.13
N THR A 11 -8.87 -19.21 12.16
CA THR A 11 -7.91 -20.14 11.55
C THR A 11 -6.49 -19.94 12.05
N CYS A 12 -6.21 -18.81 12.72
CA CYS A 12 -4.92 -18.49 13.28
C CYS A 12 -5.06 -17.53 14.48
N ILE A 13 -4.00 -17.41 15.26
CA ILE A 13 -3.83 -16.39 16.31
C ILE A 13 -2.77 -15.42 15.81
N GLN A 14 -3.06 -14.12 15.81
CA GLN A 14 -2.05 -13.11 15.48
C GLN A 14 -1.12 -12.90 16.68
N LEU A 15 0.18 -12.96 16.45
CA LEU A 15 1.20 -12.56 17.43
C LEU A 15 1.72 -11.17 17.07
N ASP A 16 1.93 -10.35 18.10
CA ASP A 16 2.60 -9.07 17.97
C ASP A 16 4.11 -9.30 18.05
N PHE A 17 4.84 -8.97 16.98
CA PHE A 17 6.29 -9.18 16.90
C PHE A 17 7.06 -8.18 17.77
N ASP A 18 6.52 -6.97 17.95
CA ASP A 18 7.19 -5.93 18.73
C ASP A 18 7.09 -6.20 20.25
N ASN A 19 6.17 -7.06 20.66
CA ASN A 19 5.91 -7.42 22.06
C ASN A 19 5.83 -8.95 22.25
N LEU A 20 6.76 -9.69 21.64
CA LEU A 20 6.77 -11.15 21.66
C LEU A 20 7.49 -11.70 22.91
N SER A 21 6.85 -12.61 23.65
CA SER A 21 7.46 -13.33 24.78
C SER A 21 7.32 -14.85 24.65
N GLU A 22 8.16 -15.61 25.35
CA GLU A 22 8.09 -17.08 25.39
C GLU A 22 6.72 -17.55 25.88
N GLU A 23 6.17 -16.91 26.92
CA GLU A 23 4.86 -17.22 27.46
C GLU A 23 3.72 -16.93 26.48
N MET A 24 3.86 -15.90 25.64
CA MET A 24 2.86 -15.59 24.60
C MET A 24 2.87 -16.66 23.51
N ILE A 25 4.05 -17.07 23.05
CA ILE A 25 4.19 -18.12 22.03
C ILE A 25 3.66 -19.45 22.58
N SER A 26 4.08 -19.83 23.79
CA SER A 26 3.66 -21.06 24.44
C SER A 26 2.14 -21.13 24.61
N ARG A 27 1.51 -20.02 25.05
CA ARG A 27 0.04 -19.93 25.13
C ARG A 27 -0.62 -20.05 23.77
N ALA A 28 -0.13 -19.36 22.74
CA ALA A 28 -0.72 -19.42 21.41
C ALA A 28 -0.62 -20.81 20.76
N VAL A 29 0.52 -21.48 20.92
CA VAL A 29 0.72 -22.86 20.44
C VAL A 29 -0.21 -23.82 21.17
N SER A 30 -0.28 -23.72 22.51
CA SER A 30 -1.19 -24.55 23.31
C SER A 30 -2.65 -24.34 22.91
N GLU A 31 -3.08 -23.10 22.70
CA GLU A 31 -4.43 -22.78 22.26
C GLU A 31 -4.74 -23.38 20.88
N ILE A 32 -3.85 -23.23 19.89
CA ILE A 32 -4.06 -23.75 18.53
C ILE A 32 -4.13 -25.29 18.51
N ILE A 33 -3.31 -25.97 19.32
CA ILE A 33 -3.24 -27.43 19.34
C ILE A 33 -4.43 -28.03 20.10
N ASN A 34 -4.83 -27.42 21.22
CA ASN A 34 -5.86 -27.97 22.11
C ASN A 34 -7.28 -27.54 21.73
N ASN A 35 -7.46 -26.41 21.05
CA ASN A 35 -8.77 -25.95 20.61
C ASN A 35 -9.08 -26.45 19.18
N PRO A 36 -10.01 -27.40 18.99
CA PRO A 36 -10.28 -27.99 17.68
C PRO A 36 -10.83 -26.99 16.66
N LYS A 37 -11.36 -25.84 17.11
CA LYS A 37 -11.90 -24.77 16.26
C LYS A 37 -10.91 -24.36 15.16
N TYR A 38 -9.63 -24.19 15.50
CA TYR A 38 -8.61 -23.77 14.55
C TYR A 38 -8.39 -24.82 13.47
N ARG A 39 -8.27 -26.10 13.86
CA ARG A 39 -8.09 -27.21 12.92
C ARG A 39 -9.31 -27.39 12.02
N ASP A 40 -10.52 -27.33 12.57
CA ASP A 40 -11.75 -27.54 11.81
C ASP A 40 -12.02 -26.41 10.84
N ASN A 41 -11.83 -25.16 11.27
CA ASN A 41 -11.98 -23.99 10.39
C ASN A 41 -10.89 -23.95 9.33
N MET A 42 -9.64 -24.30 9.67
CA MET A 42 -8.56 -24.39 8.68
C MET A 42 -8.82 -25.50 7.66
N ARG A 43 -9.41 -26.64 8.09
CA ARG A 43 -9.82 -27.71 7.17
C ARG A 43 -10.92 -27.25 6.22
N LYS A 44 -11.95 -26.55 6.73
CA LYS A 44 -13.01 -25.95 5.90
C LYS A 44 -12.44 -24.95 4.90
N LEU A 45 -11.55 -24.07 5.36
CA LEU A 45 -10.88 -23.08 4.50
C LEU A 45 -10.03 -23.75 3.41
N SER A 46 -9.30 -24.82 3.76
CA SER A 46 -8.50 -25.60 2.83
C SER A 46 -9.35 -26.28 1.76
N LEU A 47 -10.51 -26.84 2.16
CA LEU A 47 -11.47 -27.40 1.21
C LEU A 47 -11.98 -26.34 0.25
N GLN A 48 -12.44 -25.19 0.75
CA GLN A 48 -12.89 -24.08 -0.10
C GLN A 48 -11.80 -23.55 -1.03
N PHE A 49 -10.56 -23.48 -0.57
CA PHE A 49 -9.43 -23.02 -1.39
C PHE A 49 -9.09 -24.00 -2.53
N ARG A 50 -9.28 -25.29 -2.28
CA ARG A 50 -9.06 -26.37 -3.26
C ARG A 50 -10.29 -26.61 -4.14
N ASP A 51 -11.46 -26.17 -3.71
CA ASP A 51 -12.73 -26.23 -4.43
C ASP A 51 -12.76 -25.17 -5.53
N ARG A 52 -11.96 -25.42 -6.56
CA ARG A 52 -11.90 -24.63 -7.78
C ARG A 52 -11.92 -25.57 -8.97
N PRO A 53 -12.52 -25.16 -10.10
CA PRO A 53 -12.72 -26.04 -11.27
C PRO A 53 -11.41 -26.51 -11.90
N MET A 54 -10.31 -25.78 -11.69
CA MET A 54 -8.98 -26.12 -12.18
C MET A 54 -7.94 -26.01 -11.07
N THR A 55 -7.00 -26.95 -11.03
CA THR A 55 -5.84 -26.85 -10.11
C THR A 55 -4.97 -25.64 -10.46
N ALA A 56 -4.14 -25.16 -9.53
CA ALA A 56 -3.25 -24.01 -9.77
C ALA A 56 -2.35 -24.25 -10.98
N LEU A 57 -1.83 -25.48 -11.11
CA LEU A 57 -0.98 -25.86 -12.21
C LEU A 57 -1.73 -25.79 -13.54
N GLN A 58 -2.93 -26.37 -13.61
CA GLN A 58 -3.76 -26.31 -14.82
C GLN A 58 -4.13 -24.87 -15.19
N SER A 59 -4.46 -24.02 -14.21
CA SER A 59 -4.72 -22.60 -14.45
C SER A 59 -3.49 -21.87 -15.00
N ALA A 60 -2.32 -22.12 -14.44
CA ALA A 60 -1.07 -21.51 -14.91
C ALA A 60 -0.74 -21.94 -16.35
N VAL A 61 -0.86 -23.23 -16.66
CA VAL A 61 -0.67 -23.76 -18.01
C VAL A 61 -1.67 -23.14 -18.98
N TYR A 62 -2.96 -23.14 -18.63
CA TYR A 62 -4.02 -22.56 -19.45
C TYR A 62 -3.76 -21.09 -19.78
N TRP A 63 -3.43 -20.26 -18.77
CA TRP A 63 -3.18 -18.84 -18.99
C TRP A 63 -1.90 -18.59 -19.79
N THR A 64 -0.87 -19.41 -19.59
CA THR A 64 0.36 -19.33 -20.39
C THR A 64 0.06 -19.61 -21.87
N GLU A 65 -0.64 -20.71 -22.16
CA GLU A 65 -1.08 -21.02 -23.52
C GLU A 65 -2.01 -19.95 -24.09
N TYR A 66 -2.92 -19.41 -23.27
CA TYR A 66 -3.84 -18.37 -23.70
C TYR A 66 -3.09 -17.12 -24.18
N VAL A 67 -2.08 -16.68 -23.43
CA VAL A 67 -1.22 -15.56 -23.80
C VAL A 67 -0.45 -15.85 -25.10
N ILE A 68 0.09 -17.07 -25.25
CA ILE A 68 0.80 -17.47 -26.48
C ILE A 68 -0.16 -17.49 -27.69
N ARG A 69 -1.34 -18.10 -27.55
CA ARG A 69 -2.35 -18.20 -28.63
C ARG A 69 -2.89 -16.84 -29.09
N HIS A 70 -2.91 -15.84 -28.21
CA HIS A 70 -3.41 -14.50 -28.52
C HIS A 70 -2.28 -13.48 -28.66
N HIS A 71 -1.07 -13.92 -29.04
CA HIS A 71 0.08 -13.06 -29.33
C HIS A 71 0.37 -12.02 -28.23
N GLY A 72 0.39 -12.48 -26.97
CA GLY A 72 0.60 -11.62 -25.81
C GLY A 72 -0.68 -11.15 -25.12
N ALA A 73 -1.86 -11.55 -25.60
CA ALA A 73 -3.18 -11.19 -25.07
C ALA A 73 -3.31 -9.67 -24.79
N PRO A 74 -3.22 -8.80 -25.83
CA PRO A 74 -3.20 -7.35 -25.67
C PRO A 74 -4.42 -6.80 -24.92
N HIS A 75 -5.57 -7.47 -25.00
CA HIS A 75 -6.79 -7.13 -24.28
C HIS A 75 -6.76 -7.44 -22.78
N LEU A 76 -5.81 -8.26 -22.30
CA LEU A 76 -5.57 -8.52 -20.88
C LEU A 76 -4.45 -7.64 -20.30
N GLN A 77 -3.68 -6.96 -21.16
CA GLN A 77 -2.61 -6.09 -20.71
C GLN A 77 -3.20 -4.83 -20.07
N PRO A 78 -2.66 -4.38 -18.92
CA PRO A 78 -3.09 -3.10 -18.37
C PRO A 78 -2.63 -1.98 -19.30
N ALA A 79 -3.45 -0.93 -19.42
CA ALA A 79 -3.15 0.22 -20.27
C ALA A 79 -1.78 0.85 -20.00
N SER A 80 -1.24 0.68 -18.79
CA SER A 80 0.08 1.15 -18.38
C SER A 80 1.24 0.58 -19.20
N VAL A 81 1.11 -0.61 -19.78
CA VAL A 81 2.17 -1.23 -20.61
C VAL A 81 2.42 -0.45 -21.89
N HIS A 82 1.40 0.25 -22.40
CA HIS A 82 1.48 1.05 -23.62
C HIS A 82 1.72 2.55 -23.36
N LEU A 83 1.82 2.96 -22.09
CA LEU A 83 2.10 4.35 -21.76
C LEU A 83 3.59 4.68 -21.97
N PRO A 84 3.91 5.84 -22.57
CA PRO A 84 5.27 6.32 -22.60
C PRO A 84 5.75 6.64 -21.18
N PHE A 85 7.06 6.53 -20.95
CA PHE A 85 7.68 6.63 -19.62
C PHE A 85 7.27 7.89 -18.85
N TYR A 86 7.10 9.03 -19.52
CA TYR A 86 6.71 10.30 -18.89
C TYR A 86 5.27 10.30 -18.36
N GLN A 87 4.33 9.62 -19.02
CA GLN A 87 2.96 9.45 -18.53
C GLN A 87 2.92 8.41 -17.41
N TYR A 88 3.67 7.32 -17.56
CA TYR A 88 3.80 6.29 -16.53
C TYR A 88 4.36 6.86 -15.22
N LEU A 89 5.32 7.79 -15.29
CA LEU A 89 5.92 8.45 -14.13
C LEU A 89 5.14 9.71 -13.67
N LEU A 90 4.08 10.11 -14.38
CA LEU A 90 3.31 11.32 -14.12
C LEU A 90 4.18 12.59 -14.00
N LEU A 91 5.14 12.78 -14.92
CA LEU A 91 6.09 13.90 -14.86
C LEU A 91 5.41 15.27 -14.81
N ASP A 92 4.27 15.43 -15.49
CA ASP A 92 3.46 16.66 -15.45
C ASP A 92 2.98 16.98 -14.02
N VAL A 93 2.45 15.98 -13.32
CA VAL A 93 2.00 16.13 -11.93
C VAL A 93 3.15 16.52 -11.02
N ILE A 94 4.31 15.88 -11.17
CA ILE A 94 5.53 16.23 -10.42
C ILE A 94 5.95 17.67 -10.71
N ALA A 95 5.93 18.09 -11.97
CA ALA A 95 6.30 19.44 -12.37
C ALA A 95 5.36 20.49 -11.74
N VAL A 96 4.03 20.24 -11.74
CA VAL A 96 3.05 21.11 -11.08
C VAL A 96 3.33 21.23 -9.57
N PHE A 97 3.65 20.13 -8.89
CA PHE A 97 4.04 20.17 -7.48
C PHE A 97 5.32 20.97 -7.24
N ILE A 98 6.35 20.80 -8.06
CA ILE A 98 7.60 21.57 -7.93
C ILE A 98 7.35 23.06 -8.17
N VAL A 99 6.65 23.41 -9.25
CA VAL A 99 6.35 24.81 -9.58
C VAL A 99 5.53 25.48 -8.48
N SER A 100 4.49 24.81 -7.99
CA SER A 100 3.66 25.33 -6.88
C SER A 100 4.48 25.55 -5.61
N LEU A 101 5.41 24.64 -5.27
CA LEU A 101 6.30 24.80 -4.12
C LEU A 101 7.26 25.99 -4.31
N VAL A 102 7.87 26.13 -5.49
CA VAL A 102 8.76 27.26 -5.81
C VAL A 102 8.01 28.59 -5.75
N VAL A 103 6.80 28.67 -6.32
CA VAL A 103 5.96 29.88 -6.29
C VAL A 103 5.59 30.22 -4.85
N LEU A 104 5.20 29.23 -4.04
CA LEU A 104 4.88 29.42 -2.63
C LEU A 104 6.09 29.94 -1.85
N ALA A 105 7.26 29.32 -2.01
CA ALA A 105 8.50 29.73 -1.36
C ALA A 105 8.91 31.16 -1.76
N TYR A 106 8.80 31.49 -3.05
CA TYR A 106 9.06 32.84 -3.56
C TYR A 106 8.09 33.87 -2.98
N ALA A 107 6.80 33.55 -2.93
CA ALA A 107 5.78 34.42 -2.34
C ALA A 107 6.06 34.69 -0.86
N ILE A 108 6.40 33.65 -0.08
CA ILE A 108 6.78 33.78 1.33
C ILE A 108 8.02 34.68 1.47
N TYR A 109 9.07 34.42 0.69
CA TYR A 109 10.28 35.25 0.69
C TYR A 109 9.98 36.71 0.35
N TYR A 110 9.16 36.96 -0.66
CA TYR A 110 8.75 38.30 -1.07
C TYR A 110 7.96 39.01 0.04
N ILE A 111 7.00 38.33 0.67
CA ILE A 111 6.23 38.90 1.79
C ILE A 111 7.15 39.23 2.97
N ILE A 112 8.02 38.31 3.38
CA ILE A 112 8.97 38.51 4.48
C ILE A 112 9.90 39.69 4.19
N SER A 113 10.49 39.75 2.99
CA SER A 113 11.39 40.84 2.61
C SER A 113 10.69 42.21 2.61
N ARG A 114 9.42 42.28 2.18
CA ARG A 114 8.61 43.50 2.24
C ARG A 114 8.27 43.90 3.68
N ILE A 115 7.92 42.95 4.54
CA ILE A 115 7.67 43.21 5.97
C ILE A 115 8.96 43.73 6.64
N LEU A 116 10.10 43.06 6.43
CA LEU A 116 11.39 43.49 6.97
C LEU A 116 11.80 44.88 6.46
N ALA A 117 11.57 45.19 5.18
CA ALA A 117 11.82 46.52 4.63
C ALA A 117 10.90 47.58 5.27
N ALA A 118 9.61 47.28 5.47
CA ALA A 118 8.68 48.19 6.13
C ALA A 118 9.04 48.44 7.61
N LEU A 119 9.50 47.41 8.32
CA LEU A 119 9.99 47.54 9.70
C LEU A 119 11.30 48.36 9.78
N LYS A 120 12.21 48.22 8.80
CA LYS A 120 13.45 49.03 8.72
C LYS A 120 13.20 50.48 8.31
N CYS A 121 12.18 50.75 7.49
CA CYS A 121 11.80 52.09 7.05
C CYS A 121 10.87 52.83 8.03
N ASN A 122 10.68 52.33 9.25
CA ASN A 122 10.00 53.04 10.34
C ASN A 122 10.98 53.40 11.48
N PRO A 123 11.84 54.44 11.33
CA PRO A 123 12.76 54.85 12.39
C PRO A 123 12.14 55.79 13.43
N ASP A 124 10.90 56.28 13.27
CA ASP A 124 10.31 57.31 14.14
C ASP A 124 8.81 57.06 14.43
N GLY A 125 8.49 55.91 15.02
CA GLY A 125 7.23 55.71 15.73
C GLY A 125 7.34 56.24 17.16
N ARG A 126 7.24 57.56 17.31
CA ARG A 126 7.17 58.27 18.61
C ARG A 126 6.16 57.58 19.55
N TYR A 127 6.65 56.97 20.64
CA TYR A 127 5.83 56.62 21.80
C TYR A 127 5.29 57.92 22.43
N PRO A 128 4.02 57.99 22.86
CA PRO A 128 3.65 58.91 23.94
C PRO A 128 4.25 58.45 25.27
#